data_AF-A0A9D0LB64-F1
#
_entry.id   AF-A0A9D0LB64-F1
#
_cell.length_a   1.000
_cell.length_b   1.000
_cell.length_c   1.000
_cell.angle_alpha   90.00
_cell.angle_beta   90.00
_cell.angle_gamma   90.00
#
_symmetry.space_group_name_H-M   'P 1'
#
loop_
_entity.id
_entity.type
_entity.pdbx_description
1 polymer ?
#
loop_
_entity_poly.entity_id
_entity_poly.type
_entity_poly.pdbx_seq_one_letter_code
_entity_poly.pdbx_strand_id
1 'polypeptide(L)'
;MNIAIVFGGSSFEHEISIVSAITLKGVIKKHTLQFIFIDAQRDFYLIDAANMKSKFFSEKEYLKKGKKLTLQKGGFAIPALFGEKRVDFDVALNLIHGRDGEDGKLAALFEFFGIKFIGPRVEASVLSFNKLYTKFLADSLGVKTIDYKTPSRGESRDITLEYPVIIKPTRLGSSIG
;
A
#
# COMPACT_ATOMS: atom_id res chain seq x y z
N MET A 1 -20.41 -7.92 7.39
CA MET A 1 -18.95 -8.00 7.19
C MET A 1 -18.33 -6.67 7.56
N ASN A 2 -17.35 -6.72 8.44
CA ASN A 2 -16.56 -5.60 8.93
C ASN A 2 -15.24 -5.58 8.14
N ILE A 3 -14.94 -4.47 7.46
CA ILE A 3 -13.77 -4.34 6.58
C ILE A 3 -12.79 -3.34 7.20
N ALA A 4 -11.54 -3.74 7.38
CA ALA A 4 -10.47 -2.81 7.74
C ALA A 4 -9.84 -2.22 6.48
N ILE A 5 -10.04 -0.93 6.23
CA ILE A 5 -9.36 -0.19 5.17
C ILE A 5 -7.95 0.14 5.64
N VAL A 6 -6.92 -0.42 4.99
CA VAL A 6 -5.51 -0.18 5.33
C VAL A 6 -4.89 0.73 4.27
N PHE A 7 -4.36 1.88 4.69
CA PHE A 7 -3.92 2.94 3.78
C PHE A 7 -2.76 3.78 4.36
N GLY A 8 -2.13 4.60 3.53
CA GLY A 8 -0.93 5.38 3.86
C GLY A 8 0.35 4.68 3.36
N GLY A 9 1.23 4.29 4.29
CA GLY A 9 2.48 3.55 4.04
C GLY A 9 3.68 4.44 3.72
N SER A 10 4.90 3.87 3.74
CA SER A 10 6.13 4.57 3.36
C SER A 10 6.35 4.50 1.85
N SER A 11 5.52 5.25 1.12
CA SER A 11 5.46 5.28 -0.35
C SER A 11 5.48 6.71 -0.88
N PHE A 12 5.96 6.90 -2.11
CA PHE A 12 5.78 8.16 -2.83
C PHE A 12 4.31 8.44 -3.16
N GLU A 13 3.46 7.41 -3.09
CA GLU A 13 2.03 7.48 -3.35
C GLU A 13 1.19 7.53 -2.05
N HIS A 14 1.82 7.93 -0.93
CA HIS A 14 1.19 8.02 0.40
C HIS A 14 -0.11 8.85 0.38
N GLU A 15 -0.07 10.05 -0.23
CA GLU A 15 -1.23 10.93 -0.31
C GLU A 15 -2.35 10.33 -1.20
N ILE A 16 -1.97 9.63 -2.28
CA ILE A 16 -2.93 8.95 -3.16
C ILE A 16 -3.65 7.82 -2.41
N SER A 17 -2.94 7.11 -1.52
CA SER A 17 -3.52 6.08 -0.67
C SER A 17 -4.56 6.67 0.30
N ILE A 18 -4.27 7.83 0.91
CA ILE A 18 -5.22 8.56 1.77
C ILE A 18 -6.48 8.97 1.00
N VAL A 19 -6.31 9.57 -0.18
CA VAL A 19 -7.44 9.97 -1.05
C VAL A 19 -8.28 8.75 -1.45
N SER A 20 -7.65 7.61 -1.73
CA SER A 20 -8.34 6.36 -2.07
C SER A 20 -9.22 5.87 -0.91
N ALA A 21 -8.71 5.90 0.33
CA ALA A 21 -9.47 5.50 1.51
C ALA A 21 -10.66 6.43 1.80
N ILE A 22 -10.46 7.74 1.65
CA ILE A 22 -11.55 8.74 1.78
C ILE A 22 -12.63 8.50 0.71
N THR A 23 -12.23 8.24 -0.52
CA THR A 23 -13.14 7.92 -1.63
C THR A 23 -13.95 6.66 -1.32
N LEU A 24 -13.31 5.57 -0.87
CA LEU A 24 -14.00 4.32 -0.57
C LEU A 24 -14.98 4.41 0.60
N LYS A 25 -14.72 5.25 1.62
CA LYS A 25 -15.71 5.58 2.65
C LYS A 25 -17.00 6.15 2.03
N GLY A 26 -16.86 6.93 0.96
CA GLY A 26 -17.97 7.48 0.18
C GLY A 26 -18.78 6.42 -0.57
N VAL A 27 -18.13 5.35 -1.04
CA VAL A 27 -18.72 4.34 -1.93
C VAL A 27 -19.27 3.13 -1.17
N ILE A 28 -18.54 2.62 -0.18
CA ILE A 28 -18.93 1.40 0.54
C ILE A 28 -19.89 1.76 1.68
N LYS A 29 -21.19 1.47 1.49
CA LYS A 29 -22.25 1.77 2.47
C LYS A 29 -22.82 0.55 3.21
N LYS A 30 -22.69 -0.64 2.64
CA LYS A 30 -23.32 -1.88 3.15
C LYS A 30 -22.45 -2.65 4.16
N HIS A 31 -21.27 -2.13 4.49
CA HIS A 31 -20.30 -2.77 5.38
C HIS A 31 -19.80 -1.79 6.43
N THR A 32 -19.50 -2.29 7.62
CA THR A 32 -18.83 -1.51 8.66
C THR A 32 -17.38 -1.34 8.27
N LEU A 33 -16.86 -0.11 8.32
CA LEU A 33 -15.48 0.19 7.95
C LEU A 33 -14.67 0.58 9.19
N GLN A 34 -13.52 -0.07 9.38
CA GLN A 34 -12.45 0.37 10.26
C GLN A 34 -11.36 1.02 9.41
N PHE A 35 -10.77 2.13 9.86
CA PHE A 35 -9.73 2.83 9.11
C PHE A 35 -8.38 2.68 9.82
N ILE A 36 -7.49 1.89 9.22
CA ILE A 36 -6.15 1.62 9.73
C ILE A 36 -5.15 2.40 8.88
N PHE A 37 -4.69 3.50 9.42
CA PHE A 37 -3.68 4.35 8.80
C PHE A 37 -2.28 3.86 9.18
N ILE A 38 -1.39 3.75 8.20
CA ILE A 38 0.04 3.50 8.39
C ILE A 38 0.78 4.78 8.00
N ASP A 39 1.53 5.38 8.91
CA ASP A 39 2.28 6.59 8.59
C ASP A 39 3.63 6.27 7.90
N ALA A 40 4.40 7.32 7.57
CA ALA A 40 5.69 7.17 6.91
C ALA A 40 6.75 6.45 7.76
N GLN A 41 6.57 6.43 9.09
CA GLN A 41 7.41 5.73 10.07
C GLN A 41 6.94 4.27 10.28
N ARG A 42 5.86 3.87 9.61
CA ARG A 42 5.20 2.55 9.72
C ARG A 42 4.58 2.29 11.09
N ASP A 43 4.22 3.35 11.80
CA ASP A 43 3.33 3.26 12.95
C ASP A 43 1.88 3.10 12.46
N PHE A 44 1.13 2.22 13.15
CA PHE A 44 -0.27 1.93 12.83
C PHE A 44 -1.20 2.75 13.72
N TYR A 45 -2.25 3.32 13.13
CA TYR A 45 -3.24 4.13 13.84
C TYR A 45 -4.66 3.74 13.44
N LEU A 46 -5.55 3.57 14.41
CA LEU A 46 -6.99 3.49 14.17
C LEU A 46 -7.55 4.91 14.09
N ILE A 47 -8.18 5.22 12.96
CA ILE A 47 -8.75 6.53 12.66
C ILE A 47 -10.28 6.44 12.71
N ASP A 48 -10.89 7.40 13.42
CA ASP A 48 -12.34 7.53 13.43
C ASP A 48 -12.86 7.94 12.05
N ALA A 49 -13.99 7.36 11.62
CA ALA A 49 -14.59 7.66 10.33
C ALA A 49 -14.87 9.16 10.15
N ALA A 50 -15.24 9.91 11.21
CA ALA A 50 -15.47 11.34 11.17
C ALA A 50 -14.20 12.15 10.81
N ASN A 51 -13.02 11.58 11.03
CA ASN A 51 -11.72 12.19 10.76
C ASN A 51 -11.15 11.83 9.38
N MET A 52 -11.84 11.00 8.58
CA MET A 52 -11.42 10.64 7.22
C MET A 52 -11.59 11.81 6.23
N LYS A 53 -10.68 12.79 6.30
CA LYS A 53 -10.59 13.98 5.44
C LYS A 53 -9.13 14.36 5.22
N SER A 54 -8.75 14.83 4.04
CA SER A 54 -7.34 15.06 3.69
C SER A 54 -6.61 15.97 4.67
N LYS A 55 -7.28 17.05 5.13
CA LYS A 55 -6.73 18.01 6.10
C LYS A 55 -6.26 17.36 7.40
N PHE A 56 -6.97 16.35 7.89
CA PHE A 56 -6.62 15.64 9.13
C PHE A 56 -5.26 14.93 9.03
N PHE A 57 -4.96 14.37 7.86
CA PHE A 57 -3.70 13.67 7.60
C PHE A 57 -2.57 14.66 7.30
N SER A 58 -2.81 15.67 6.47
CA SER A 58 -1.79 16.68 6.12
C SER A 58 -1.31 17.49 7.33
N GLU A 59 -2.20 17.76 8.30
CA GLU A 59 -1.87 18.46 9.56
C GLU A 59 -1.35 17.51 10.66
N LYS A 60 -1.19 16.22 10.34
CA LYS A 60 -0.77 15.17 11.28
C LYS A 60 -1.62 15.09 12.54
N GLU A 61 -2.91 15.41 12.46
CA GLU A 61 -3.83 15.34 13.60
C GLU A 61 -3.99 13.91 14.14
N TYR A 62 -3.72 12.90 13.30
CA TYR A 62 -3.71 11.49 13.68
C TYR A 62 -2.75 11.18 14.83
N LEU A 63 -1.67 11.95 15.02
CA LEU A 63 -0.75 11.78 16.14
C LEU A 63 -1.40 12.07 17.50
N LYS A 64 -2.43 12.93 17.52
CA LYS A 64 -3.15 13.33 18.74
C LYS A 64 -4.50 12.64 18.87
N LYS A 65 -5.20 12.46 17.75
CA LYS A 65 -6.59 11.99 17.69
C LYS A 65 -6.73 10.53 17.22
N GLY A 66 -5.69 9.97 16.60
CA GLY A 66 -5.64 8.55 16.23
C GLY A 66 -5.24 7.69 17.42
N LYS A 67 -5.73 6.46 17.45
CA LYS A 67 -5.33 5.48 18.49
C LYS A 67 -4.20 4.63 17.94
N LYS A 68 -3.02 4.70 18.54
CA LYS A 68 -1.87 3.87 18.14
C LYS A 68 -2.22 2.39 18.30
N LEU A 69 -1.89 1.60 17.29
CA LEU A 69 -2.19 0.18 17.20
C LEU A 69 -0.93 -0.67 17.32
N THR A 70 -1.09 -1.85 17.89
CA THR A 70 -0.11 -2.93 17.84
C THR A 70 -0.60 -4.01 16.88
N LEU A 71 0.27 -4.47 15.99
CA LEU A 71 0.01 -5.63 15.14
C LEU A 71 0.14 -6.92 15.96
N GLN A 72 -0.83 -7.82 15.84
CA GLN A 72 -0.83 -9.11 16.53
C GLN A 72 -1.45 -10.22 15.66
N LYS A 73 -1.36 -11.46 16.13
CA LYS A 73 -1.93 -12.60 15.39
C LYS A 73 -3.43 -12.39 15.16
N GLY A 74 -3.83 -12.38 13.91
CA GLY A 74 -5.20 -12.22 13.44
C GLY A 74 -5.72 -10.78 13.41
N GLY A 75 -4.90 -9.76 13.65
CA GLY A 75 -5.34 -8.37 13.46
C GLY A 75 -4.55 -7.33 14.23
N PHE A 76 -5.24 -6.31 14.72
CA PHE A 76 -4.65 -5.16 15.41
C PHE A 76 -5.29 -4.98 16.79
N ALA A 77 -4.54 -4.42 17.74
CA ALA A 77 -5.03 -4.05 19.07
C ALA A 77 -4.79 -2.58 19.39
N ILE A 78 -5.68 -2.00 20.17
CA ILE A 78 -5.42 -0.77 20.93
C ILE A 78 -5.11 -1.11 22.39
N PRO A 79 -4.22 -0.36 23.06
CA PRO A 79 -4.04 -0.45 24.51
C PRO A 79 -5.35 -0.16 25.25
N ALA A 80 -5.61 -0.89 26.34
CA ALA A 80 -6.76 -0.74 27.21
C ALA A 80 -6.34 -0.79 28.70
N LEU A 81 -7.24 -0.38 29.61
CA LEU A 81 -6.94 -0.31 31.05
C LEU A 81 -6.53 -1.66 31.65
N PHE A 82 -7.04 -2.76 31.10
CA PHE A 82 -6.71 -4.13 31.49
C PHE A 82 -6.34 -4.96 30.26
N GLY A 83 -5.17 -4.66 29.67
CA GLY A 83 -4.61 -5.39 28.54
C GLY A 83 -4.85 -4.69 27.20
N GLU A 84 -5.29 -5.44 26.19
CA GLU A 84 -5.47 -4.94 24.84
C GLU A 84 -6.88 -5.22 24.33
N LYS A 85 -7.44 -4.27 23.58
CA LYS A 85 -8.71 -4.44 22.88
C LYS A 85 -8.46 -4.65 21.40
N ARG A 86 -8.92 -5.77 20.85
CA ARG A 86 -8.85 -6.07 19.42
C ARG A 86 -9.71 -5.09 18.61
N VAL A 87 -9.18 -4.68 17.45
CA VAL A 87 -9.96 -4.01 16.41
C VAL A 87 -10.79 -5.07 15.70
N ASP A 88 -12.11 -4.88 15.68
CA ASP A 88 -13.04 -5.85 15.11
C ASP A 88 -13.19 -5.66 13.59
N PHE A 89 -12.73 -6.66 12.82
CA PHE A 89 -12.89 -6.74 11.37
C PHE A 89 -12.75 -8.19 10.88
N ASP A 90 -13.43 -8.52 9.79
CA ASP A 90 -13.41 -9.84 9.15
C ASP A 90 -12.29 -9.97 8.10
N VAL A 91 -12.01 -8.87 7.40
CA VAL A 91 -11.05 -8.81 6.29
C VAL A 91 -10.44 -7.41 6.17
N ALA A 92 -9.13 -7.34 5.89
CA ALA A 92 -8.46 -6.09 5.56
C ALA A 92 -8.51 -5.82 4.04
N LEU A 93 -8.69 -4.58 3.62
CA LEU A 93 -8.53 -4.14 2.23
C LEU A 93 -7.27 -3.29 2.14
N ASN A 94 -6.27 -3.78 1.42
CA ASN A 94 -5.03 -3.05 1.19
C ASN A 94 -5.23 -1.98 0.11
N LEU A 95 -5.06 -0.71 0.49
CA LEU A 95 -5.07 0.46 -0.40
C LEU A 95 -3.74 1.22 -0.40
N ILE A 96 -2.67 0.62 0.12
CA ILE A 96 -1.34 1.24 0.08
C ILE A 96 -0.78 1.04 -1.33
N HIS A 97 -0.64 2.16 -2.06
CA HIS A 97 -0.09 2.18 -3.40
C HIS A 97 1.44 2.21 -3.38
N GLY A 98 2.07 1.50 -4.30
CA GLY A 98 3.51 1.43 -4.43
C GLY A 98 4.21 0.71 -3.27
N ARG A 99 5.25 1.34 -2.73
CA ARG A 99 6.09 0.74 -1.68
C ARG A 99 5.29 0.43 -0.41
N ASP A 100 5.66 -0.65 0.27
CA ASP A 100 5.02 -1.24 1.45
C ASP A 100 3.68 -1.94 1.18
N GLY A 101 2.87 -1.49 0.22
CA GLY A 101 1.59 -2.12 -0.12
C GLY A 101 1.67 -3.08 -1.31
N GLU A 102 2.05 -2.57 -2.48
CA GLU A 102 2.08 -3.32 -3.74
C GLU A 102 3.38 -4.12 -3.93
N ASP A 103 4.43 -3.78 -3.18
CA ASP A 103 5.75 -4.43 -3.25
C ASP A 103 5.86 -5.75 -2.45
N GLY A 104 4.75 -6.19 -1.85
CA GLY A 104 4.61 -7.47 -1.18
C GLY A 104 4.90 -7.44 0.32
N LYS A 105 5.38 -6.33 0.89
CA LYS A 105 5.66 -6.27 2.34
C LYS A 105 4.41 -6.45 3.18
N LEU A 106 3.35 -5.71 2.90
CA LEU A 106 2.10 -5.84 3.65
C LEU A 106 1.44 -7.21 3.41
N ALA A 107 1.54 -7.75 2.20
CA ALA A 107 1.05 -9.10 1.89
C ALA A 107 1.75 -10.15 2.77
N ALA A 108 3.08 -10.14 2.81
CA ALA A 108 3.86 -11.04 3.66
C ALA A 108 3.53 -10.86 5.15
N LEU A 109 3.39 -9.61 5.60
CA LEU A 109 3.04 -9.29 6.98
C LEU A 109 1.65 -9.85 7.34
N PHE A 110 0.65 -9.64 6.50
CA PHE A 110 -0.70 -10.13 6.77
C PHE A 110 -0.81 -11.64 6.72
N GLU A 111 -0.14 -12.30 5.76
CA GLU A 111 -0.06 -13.76 5.72
C GLU A 111 0.61 -14.32 6.98
N PHE A 112 1.76 -13.75 7.38
CA PHE A 112 2.49 -14.19 8.57
C PHE A 112 1.68 -14.05 9.85
N PHE A 113 0.95 -12.95 10.01
CA PHE A 113 0.11 -12.71 11.17
C PHE A 113 -1.28 -13.36 11.07
N GLY A 114 -1.61 -14.07 9.99
CA GLY A 114 -2.92 -14.72 9.81
C GLY A 114 -4.08 -13.74 9.64
N ILE A 115 -3.82 -12.57 9.05
CA ILE A 115 -4.82 -11.54 8.74
C ILE A 115 -5.38 -11.82 7.34
N LYS A 116 -6.69 -12.08 7.24
CA LYS A 116 -7.36 -12.18 5.94
C LYS A 116 -7.38 -10.81 5.28
N PHE A 117 -7.01 -10.74 4.00
CA PHE A 117 -7.02 -9.48 3.27
C PHE A 117 -7.42 -9.61 1.81
N ILE A 118 -7.87 -8.51 1.22
CA ILE A 118 -8.10 -8.29 -0.20
C ILE A 118 -6.92 -7.48 -0.72
N GLY A 119 -6.26 -8.01 -1.75
CA GLY A 119 -5.03 -7.47 -2.32
C GLY A 119 -4.16 -8.57 -2.95
N PRO A 120 -3.12 -8.19 -3.71
CA PRO A 120 -2.17 -9.14 -4.28
C PRO A 120 -1.44 -9.92 -3.17
N ARG A 121 -1.13 -11.19 -3.44
CA ARG A 121 -0.21 -11.98 -2.60
C ARG A 121 1.24 -11.66 -2.95
N VAL A 122 2.18 -12.16 -2.15
CA VAL A 122 3.61 -11.84 -2.24
C VAL A 122 4.16 -12.00 -3.67
N GLU A 123 3.92 -13.15 -4.32
CA GLU A 123 4.45 -13.42 -5.66
C GLU A 123 3.91 -12.42 -6.70
N ALA A 124 2.59 -12.23 -6.72
CA ALA A 124 1.94 -11.29 -7.63
C ALA A 124 2.48 -9.87 -7.42
N SER A 125 2.58 -9.44 -6.16
CA SER A 125 3.15 -8.15 -5.77
C SER A 125 4.58 -7.95 -6.29
N VAL A 126 5.48 -8.90 -6.04
CA VAL A 126 6.89 -8.78 -6.46
C VAL A 126 7.02 -8.74 -7.99
N LEU A 127 6.25 -9.58 -8.69
CA LEU A 127 6.27 -9.66 -10.15
C LEU A 127 5.67 -8.42 -10.82
N SER A 128 4.61 -7.83 -10.24
CA SER A 128 3.95 -6.66 -10.83
C SER A 128 4.58 -5.32 -10.41
N PHE A 129 5.18 -5.23 -9.22
CA PHE A 129 5.75 -3.98 -8.71
C PHE A 129 7.06 -3.60 -9.40
N ASN A 130 7.86 -4.58 -9.80
CA ASN A 130 9.11 -4.37 -10.52
C ASN A 130 8.90 -4.54 -12.02
N LYS A 131 8.94 -3.43 -12.78
CA LYS A 131 8.71 -3.44 -14.24
C LYS A 131 9.65 -4.37 -15.00
N LEU A 132 10.88 -4.58 -14.52
CA LEU A 132 11.80 -5.53 -15.13
C LEU A 132 11.31 -6.98 -14.96
N TYR A 133 10.84 -7.33 -13.76
CA TYR A 133 10.30 -8.66 -13.49
C TYR A 133 8.98 -8.89 -14.21
N THR A 134 8.14 -7.85 -14.33
CA THR A 134 6.93 -7.90 -15.14
C THR A 134 7.25 -8.20 -16.61
N LYS A 135 8.31 -7.59 -17.15
CA LYS A 135 8.80 -7.85 -18.51
C LYS A 135 9.27 -9.29 -18.67
N PHE A 136 10.10 -9.80 -17.75
CA PHE A 136 10.57 -11.19 -17.79
C PHE A 136 9.41 -12.19 -17.79
N LEU A 137 8.39 -11.96 -16.96
CA LEU A 137 7.19 -12.80 -16.92
C LEU A 137 6.34 -12.68 -18.20
N ALA A 138 6.17 -11.46 -18.72
CA ALA A 138 5.42 -11.25 -19.95
C ALA A 138 6.10 -11.94 -21.14
N ASP A 139 7.42 -11.79 -21.26
CA ASP A 139 8.22 -12.39 -22.32
C ASP A 139 8.16 -13.94 -22.26
N SER A 140 8.25 -14.53 -21.06
CA SER A 140 8.14 -15.99 -20.89
C SER A 140 6.76 -16.56 -21.25
N LEU A 141 5.72 -15.73 -21.20
CA LEU A 141 4.35 -16.08 -21.58
C LEU A 141 4.00 -15.68 -23.03
N GLY A 142 4.93 -15.11 -23.79
CA GLY A 142 4.67 -14.61 -25.14
C GLY A 142 3.78 -13.36 -25.20
N VAL A 143 3.60 -12.66 -24.08
CA VAL A 143 2.90 -11.37 -24.03
C VAL A 143 3.82 -10.28 -24.55
N LYS A 144 3.41 -9.61 -25.63
CA LYS A 144 4.23 -8.56 -26.26
C LYS A 144 4.51 -7.42 -25.30
N THR A 145 5.76 -6.98 -25.28
CA THR A 145 6.17 -5.80 -24.53
C THR A 145 7.10 -4.92 -25.38
N ILE A 146 7.15 -3.60 -25.12
CA ILE A 146 8.08 -2.69 -25.83
C ILE A 146 9.55 -3.00 -25.51
N ASP A 147 10.45 -2.76 -26.44
CA ASP A 147 11.90 -2.84 -26.20
C ASP A 147 12.33 -1.90 -25.06
N TYR A 148 13.33 -2.32 -24.29
CA TYR A 148 13.78 -1.58 -23.12
C TYR A 148 15.26 -1.80 -22.82
N LYS A 149 15.84 -0.86 -22.06
CA LYS A 149 17.15 -1.00 -21.41
C LYS A 149 17.03 -0.63 -19.94
N THR A 150 17.84 -1.27 -19.09
CA THR A 150 17.86 -1.04 -17.64
C THR A 150 19.26 -0.60 -17.18
N PRO A 151 19.59 0.70 -17.29
CA PRO A 151 20.84 1.19 -16.74
C PRO A 151 20.79 1.16 -15.20
N SER A 152 21.87 0.68 -14.57
CA SER A 152 22.02 0.73 -13.13
C SER A 152 22.77 2.00 -12.69
N ARG A 153 22.68 2.33 -11.41
CA ARG A 153 23.41 3.49 -10.86
C ARG A 153 24.91 3.23 -10.95
N GLY A 154 25.63 4.13 -11.63
CA GLY A 154 27.08 4.03 -11.82
C GLY A 154 27.49 3.34 -13.13
N GLU A 155 26.54 2.80 -13.89
CA GLU A 155 26.78 2.33 -15.25
C GLU A 155 26.66 3.47 -16.27
N SER A 156 27.18 3.24 -17.48
CA SER A 156 26.99 4.17 -18.59
C SER A 156 25.50 4.35 -18.88
N ARG A 157 25.09 5.59 -19.15
CA ARG A 157 23.71 5.97 -19.47
C ARG A 157 23.45 6.08 -20.96
N ASP A 158 24.23 5.37 -21.77
CA ASP A 158 24.13 5.41 -23.22
C ASP A 158 22.78 4.85 -23.69
N ILE A 159 21.95 5.74 -24.23
CA ILE A 159 20.67 5.41 -24.83
C ILE A 159 20.95 5.01 -26.28
N THR A 160 20.96 3.69 -26.54
CA THR A 160 21.12 3.16 -27.91
C THR A 160 19.79 2.88 -28.60
N LEU A 161 18.66 3.17 -27.94
CA LEU A 161 17.33 3.05 -28.53
C LEU A 161 17.06 4.25 -29.44
N GLU A 162 16.24 4.05 -30.47
CA GLU A 162 15.80 5.13 -31.35
C GLU A 162 14.93 6.13 -30.57
N TYR A 163 15.11 7.43 -30.84
CA TYR A 163 14.32 8.48 -30.22
C TYR A 163 12.97 8.66 -30.93
N PRO A 164 11.91 9.05 -30.20
CA PRO A 164 11.89 9.44 -28.79
C PRO A 164 11.85 8.24 -27.82
N VAL A 165 12.45 8.41 -26.64
CA VAL A 165 12.44 7.40 -25.57
C VAL A 165 11.70 7.89 -24.33
N ILE A 166 11.12 6.96 -23.56
CA ILE A 166 10.56 7.21 -22.23
C ILE A 166 11.47 6.64 -21.15
N ILE A 167 11.85 7.49 -20.19
CA ILE A 167 12.58 7.07 -18.99
C ILE A 167 11.55 6.94 -17.86
N LYS A 168 11.63 5.85 -17.10
CA LYS A 168 10.77 5.66 -15.92
C LYS A 168 11.47 4.80 -14.87
N PRO A 169 11.22 5.04 -13.57
CA PRO A 169 11.76 4.19 -12.52
C PRO A 169 11.18 2.78 -12.57
N THR A 170 12.03 1.78 -12.30
CA THR A 170 11.64 0.37 -12.35
C THR A 170 10.55 0.02 -11.34
N ARG A 171 10.46 0.76 -10.22
CA ARG A 171 9.60 0.46 -9.06
C ARG A 171 8.74 1.64 -8.57
N LEU A 172 8.49 2.67 -9.39
CA LEU A 172 7.53 3.74 -9.05
C LEU A 172 6.26 3.68 -9.91
N GLY A 173 5.12 3.99 -9.28
CA GLY A 173 3.82 4.15 -9.92
C GLY A 173 3.46 5.62 -10.14
N SER A 174 2.20 5.88 -10.48
CA SER A 174 1.59 7.22 -10.59
C SER A 174 2.37 8.26 -11.42
N SER A 175 3.05 7.82 -12.48
CA SER A 175 3.87 8.66 -13.35
C SER A 175 4.93 9.50 -12.59
N ILE A 176 5.43 8.97 -11.48
CA ILE A 176 6.47 9.61 -10.67
C ILE A 176 7.85 9.26 -11.23
N GLY A 177 8.61 10.30 -11.59
CA GLY A 177 9.95 10.21 -12.19
C GLY A 177 9.92 10.08 -13.71
#